data_AF-A0A922IL76-F1
#
_entry.id   AF-A0A922IL76-F1
#
_cell.length_a   1.000
_cell.length_b   1.000
_cell.length_c   1.000
_cell.angle_alpha   90.00
_cell.angle_beta   90.00
_cell.angle_gamma   90.00
#
_symmetry.space_group_name_H-M   'P 1'
#
loop_
_entity.id
_entity.type
_entity.pdbx_description
1 polymer ?
#
loop_
_entity_poly.entity_id
_entity_poly.type
_entity_poly.pdbx_seq_one_letter_code
_entity_poly.pdbx_strand_id
1 'polypeptide(L)'
;MAYTLSSSQADCFTNARRYVFVDIQIDIVHLIDSVKANFEKSSRLALVSTIQFVTSLQTAKQPLLEAGYSVTIPQCLPLSPGEILGCTSPKVEGVDALIYVGDGRFHLESIMISNPLLAAYRYDPYNKSFTREYYDHKVMRKHRKKAVDTARNAVNFGIILGTLGKQGSSTVVKQLQTELEKSGKTYIILLLSEIIPSKLALFDEQVDVWIQVSLTFRF
;
A
#
# COMPACT_ATOMS: atom_id res chain seq x y z
N MET A 1 -18.66 10.01 19.01
CA MET A 1 -17.27 9.77 18.62
C MET A 1 -16.53 9.29 19.86
N ALA A 2 -16.20 8.00 19.94
CA ALA A 2 -15.34 7.49 21.00
C ALA A 2 -13.91 7.48 20.45
N TYR A 3 -12.99 8.20 21.10
CA TYR A 3 -11.57 8.21 20.75
C TYR A 3 -10.88 7.15 21.61
N THR A 4 -10.37 6.09 21.00
CA THR A 4 -9.52 5.11 21.68
C THR A 4 -8.07 5.51 21.47
N LEU A 5 -7.40 5.89 22.56
CA LEU A 5 -5.97 6.19 22.56
C LEU A 5 -5.19 4.89 22.67
N SER A 6 -4.51 4.46 21.62
CA SER A 6 -3.47 3.42 21.71
C SER A 6 -2.10 4.04 21.45
N SER A 7 -1.21 3.90 22.41
CA SER A 7 0.18 4.34 22.30
C SER A 7 1.04 3.14 21.90
N SER A 8 1.36 3.01 20.61
CA SER A 8 2.55 2.26 20.22
C SER A 8 3.13 2.84 18.93
N GLN A 9 4.30 3.47 19.08
CA GLN A 9 5.45 3.40 18.18
C GLN A 9 6.50 4.39 18.69
N ALA A 10 7.69 3.88 19.02
CA ALA A 10 8.82 4.68 19.46
C ALA A 10 9.27 5.61 18.32
N ASP A 11 9.29 6.92 18.58
CA ASP A 11 9.71 7.91 17.59
C ASP A 11 10.89 8.73 18.10
N CYS A 12 11.98 8.71 17.31
CA CYS A 12 13.20 9.48 17.46
C CYS A 12 12.95 10.95 17.04
N PHE A 13 12.16 11.68 17.81
CA PHE A 13 11.98 13.13 17.67
C PHE A 13 12.02 13.79 19.05
N THR A 14 12.64 14.97 19.13
CA THR A 14 12.81 15.75 20.37
C THR A 14 11.50 16.29 20.97
N ASN A 15 10.35 16.08 20.32
CA ASN A 15 9.03 16.48 20.80
C ASN A 15 8.08 15.26 20.84
N ALA A 16 7.37 15.09 21.96
CA ALA A 16 6.37 14.04 22.12
C ALA A 16 5.22 14.20 21.12
N ARG A 17 5.01 13.19 20.26
CA ARG A 17 3.84 13.11 19.35
C ARG A 17 2.86 12.09 19.89
N ARG A 18 1.56 12.40 19.81
CA ARG A 18 0.48 11.47 20.12
C ARG A 18 -0.27 11.14 18.83
N TYR A 19 -0.36 9.87 18.52
CA TYR A 19 -1.20 9.37 17.45
C TYR A 19 -2.60 9.09 18.02
N VAL A 20 -3.63 9.67 17.41
CA VAL A 20 -5.03 9.41 17.77
C VAL A 20 -5.66 8.69 16.60
N PHE A 21 -6.01 7.43 16.80
CA PHE A 21 -6.68 6.64 15.79
C PHE A 21 -8.15 7.05 15.71
N VAL A 22 -8.62 7.25 14.48
CA VAL A 22 -10.04 7.50 14.20
C VAL A 22 -10.62 6.19 13.67
N ASP A 23 -11.52 5.61 14.46
CA ASP A 23 -12.23 4.38 14.12
C ASP A 23 -13.61 4.72 13.56
N ILE A 24 -13.89 4.28 12.34
CA ILE A 24 -15.16 4.52 11.66
C ILE A 24 -16.03 3.28 11.86
N GLN A 25 -17.18 3.47 12.51
CA GLN A 25 -18.15 2.39 12.68
C GLN A 25 -18.87 2.12 11.37
N ILE A 26 -18.97 0.84 11.01
CA ILE A 26 -19.63 0.36 9.80
C ILE A 26 -20.73 -0.64 10.14
N ASP A 27 -21.62 -0.90 9.19
CA ASP A 27 -22.60 -1.97 9.30
C ASP A 27 -21.93 -3.34 9.13
N ILE A 28 -21.48 -3.91 10.24
CA ILE A 28 -20.79 -5.21 10.29
C ILE A 28 -21.73 -6.36 9.90
N VAL A 29 -23.02 -6.25 10.23
CA VAL A 29 -24.02 -7.26 9.86
C VAL A 29 -24.10 -7.34 8.35
N HIS A 30 -24.22 -6.19 7.67
CA HIS A 30 -24.24 -6.14 6.22
C HIS A 30 -22.94 -6.66 5.58
N LEU A 31 -21.77 -6.35 6.15
CA LEU A 31 -20.49 -6.92 5.70
C LEU A 31 -20.54 -8.46 5.75
N ILE A 32 -20.93 -9.03 6.89
CA ILE A 32 -21.00 -10.48 7.08
C ILE A 32 -21.99 -11.12 6.09
N ASP A 33 -23.16 -10.51 5.91
CA ASP A 33 -24.17 -11.02 4.98
C ASP A 33 -23.72 -10.93 3.52
N SER A 34 -22.97 -9.87 3.18
CA SER A 34 -22.32 -9.75 1.87
C SER A 34 -21.32 -10.88 1.64
N VAL A 35 -20.51 -11.25 2.64
CA VAL A 35 -19.60 -12.40 2.55
C VAL A 35 -20.40 -13.70 2.36
N LYS A 36 -21.46 -13.90 3.16
CA LYS A 36 -22.31 -15.10 3.08
C LYS A 36 -22.97 -15.28 1.72
N ALA A 37 -23.39 -14.19 1.10
CA ALA A 37 -24.05 -14.22 -0.21
C ALA A 37 -23.09 -14.53 -1.37
N ASN A 38 -21.77 -14.34 -1.19
CA ASN A 38 -20.79 -14.40 -2.27
C ASN A 38 -19.78 -15.55 -2.16
N PHE A 39 -19.67 -16.22 -1.00
CA PHE A 39 -18.67 -17.27 -0.76
C PHE A 39 -19.28 -18.52 -0.14
N GLU A 40 -18.81 -19.68 -0.61
CA GLU A 40 -19.09 -20.96 0.04
C GLU A 40 -18.47 -21.03 1.43
N LYS A 41 -19.11 -21.72 2.37
CA LYS A 41 -18.66 -21.80 3.77
C LYS A 41 -17.25 -22.39 3.91
N SER A 42 -16.84 -23.29 3.02
CA SER A 42 -15.49 -23.86 2.99
C SER A 42 -14.39 -22.88 2.56
N SER A 43 -14.75 -21.65 2.12
CA SER A 43 -13.79 -20.67 1.61
C SER A 43 -12.84 -20.17 2.70
N ARG A 44 -11.57 -20.06 2.33
CA ARG A 44 -10.51 -19.45 3.13
C ARG A 44 -10.36 -17.99 2.71
N LEU A 45 -10.66 -17.07 3.62
CA LEU A 45 -10.77 -15.64 3.35
C LEU A 45 -9.68 -14.89 4.11
N ALA A 46 -9.02 -13.96 3.42
CA ALA A 46 -8.15 -12.97 4.05
C ALA A 46 -8.88 -11.63 4.16
N LEU A 47 -8.93 -11.04 5.36
CA LEU A 47 -9.52 -9.71 5.57
C LEU A 47 -8.43 -8.66 5.79
N VAL A 48 -8.52 -7.57 5.05
CA VAL A 48 -7.61 -6.41 5.15
C VAL A 48 -8.37 -5.09 5.03
N SER A 49 -7.77 -3.99 5.49
CA SER A 49 -8.39 -2.66 5.54
C SER A 49 -7.33 -1.57 5.69
N THR A 50 -7.73 -0.30 5.56
CA THR A 50 -6.99 0.82 6.15
C THR A 50 -7.25 0.90 7.66
N ILE A 51 -6.42 1.66 8.37
CA ILE A 51 -6.47 1.82 9.83
C ILE A 51 -7.86 2.18 10.38
N GLN A 52 -8.67 2.92 9.61
CA GLN A 52 -9.98 3.41 10.03
C GLN A 52 -11.04 2.31 10.24
N PHE A 53 -10.86 1.12 9.66
CA PHE A 53 -11.82 0.01 9.77
C PHE A 53 -11.21 -1.30 10.31
N VAL A 54 -9.96 -1.26 10.80
CA VAL A 54 -9.28 -2.45 11.35
C VAL A 54 -10.08 -3.06 12.49
N THR A 55 -10.68 -2.24 13.36
CA THR A 55 -11.53 -2.73 14.46
C THR A 55 -12.71 -3.55 13.94
N SER A 56 -13.36 -3.06 12.87
CA SER A 56 -14.49 -3.77 12.25
C SER A 56 -14.09 -5.13 11.68
N LEU A 57 -12.87 -5.26 11.14
CA LEU A 57 -12.34 -6.57 10.70
C LEU A 57 -12.23 -7.55 11.86
N GLN A 58 -11.70 -7.10 12.99
CA GLN A 58 -11.55 -7.93 14.19
C GLN A 58 -12.91 -8.39 14.71
N THR A 59 -13.90 -7.48 14.73
CA THR A 59 -15.26 -7.80 15.14
C THR A 59 -15.96 -8.76 14.18
N ALA A 60 -15.74 -8.64 12.86
CA ALA A 60 -16.34 -9.51 11.86
C ALA A 60 -15.74 -10.92 11.84
N LYS A 61 -14.50 -11.10 12.33
CA LYS A 61 -13.78 -12.38 12.29
C LYS A 61 -14.54 -13.51 12.97
N GLN A 62 -14.93 -13.33 14.23
CA GLN A 62 -15.53 -14.39 15.03
C GLN A 62 -16.89 -14.87 14.46
N PRO A 63 -17.84 -13.97 14.10
CA PRO A 63 -19.08 -14.36 13.44
C PRO A 63 -18.88 -15.09 12.10
N LEU A 64 -17.85 -14.74 11.33
CA LEU A 64 -17.54 -15.44 10.07
C LEU A 64 -16.97 -16.85 10.35
N LEU A 65 -16.13 -17.02 11.37
CA LEU A 65 -15.67 -18.35 11.78
C LEU A 65 -16.84 -19.23 12.23
N GLU A 66 -17.77 -18.70 13.02
CA GLU A 66 -18.99 -19.39 13.48
C GLU A 66 -19.94 -19.73 12.33
N ALA A 67 -19.97 -18.92 11.28
CA ALA A 67 -20.73 -19.20 10.05
C ALA A 67 -20.09 -20.31 9.19
N GLY A 68 -18.88 -20.77 9.53
CA GLY A 68 -18.18 -21.89 8.91
C GLY A 68 -16.98 -21.52 8.05
N TYR A 69 -16.67 -20.23 7.89
CA TYR A 69 -15.54 -19.75 7.07
C TYR A 69 -14.19 -19.95 7.77
N SER A 70 -13.11 -20.06 7.00
CA SER A 70 -11.76 -19.92 7.53
C SER A 70 -11.27 -18.50 7.28
N VAL A 71 -11.00 -17.74 8.35
CA VAL A 71 -10.67 -16.30 8.24
C VAL A 71 -9.29 -15.98 8.79
N THR A 72 -8.43 -15.43 7.92
CA THR A 72 -7.09 -14.95 8.24
C THR A 72 -7.06 -13.42 8.19
N ILE A 73 -6.42 -12.79 9.19
CA ILE A 73 -6.16 -11.35 9.19
C ILE A 73 -4.63 -11.18 9.22
N PRO A 74 -3.97 -10.93 8.07
CA PRO A 74 -2.52 -10.86 7.98
C PRO A 74 -1.98 -9.57 8.61
N GLN A 75 -0.71 -9.55 9.01
CA GLN A 75 -0.06 -8.38 9.58
C GLN A 75 1.31 -8.15 8.96
N CYS A 76 1.62 -6.90 8.61
CA CYS A 76 2.96 -6.47 8.26
C CYS A 76 3.44 -5.46 9.30
N LEU A 77 4.41 -5.82 10.14
CA LEU A 77 4.90 -4.90 11.17
C LEU A 77 5.53 -3.65 10.52
N PRO A 78 5.30 -2.46 11.09
CA PRO A 78 4.69 -2.19 12.39
C PRO A 78 3.17 -1.91 12.34
N LEU A 79 2.49 -2.23 11.25
CA LEU A 79 1.05 -1.99 11.08
C LEU A 79 0.21 -2.92 11.97
N SER A 80 -1.03 -2.51 12.23
CA SER A 80 -2.00 -3.30 12.98
C SER A 80 -2.42 -4.55 12.20
N PRO A 81 -2.87 -5.64 12.86
CA PRO A 81 -3.38 -6.82 12.14
C PRO A 81 -4.53 -6.45 11.20
N GLY A 82 -4.38 -6.76 9.92
CA GLY A 82 -5.33 -6.45 8.85
C GLY A 82 -5.11 -5.08 8.21
N GLU A 83 -4.25 -4.23 8.76
CA GLU A 83 -3.93 -2.93 8.19
C GLU A 83 -2.99 -3.07 6.99
N ILE A 84 -3.33 -2.39 5.90
CA ILE A 84 -2.47 -2.23 4.73
C ILE A 84 -2.31 -0.75 4.36
N LEU A 85 -1.14 -0.41 3.82
CA LEU A 85 -0.82 0.90 3.26
C LEU A 85 -0.49 0.77 1.78
N GLY A 86 -0.54 1.87 1.04
CA GLY A 86 -0.12 1.88 -0.37
C GLY A 86 1.30 1.35 -0.53
N CYS A 87 2.21 1.70 0.38
CA CYS A 87 3.60 1.26 0.34
C CYS A 87 3.89 -0.10 1.01
N THR A 88 2.92 -0.67 1.74
CA THR A 88 3.14 -1.82 2.63
C THR A 88 1.92 -2.73 2.62
N SER A 89 2.04 -3.87 1.94
CA SER A 89 1.01 -4.91 1.89
C SER A 89 1.63 -6.31 2.04
N PRO A 90 1.03 -7.22 2.82
CA PRO A 90 1.54 -8.57 3.01
C PRO A 90 1.38 -9.43 1.76
N LYS A 91 2.26 -10.42 1.60
CA LYS A 91 1.96 -11.60 0.78
C LYS A 91 1.08 -12.54 1.61
N VAL A 92 0.02 -13.03 1.00
CA VAL A 92 -0.97 -13.88 1.66
C VAL A 92 -1.07 -15.19 0.89
N GLU A 93 -0.87 -16.29 1.61
CA GLU A 93 -0.89 -17.64 1.06
C GLU A 93 -1.96 -18.48 1.75
N GLY A 94 -2.37 -19.57 1.10
CA GLY A 94 -3.32 -20.52 1.69
C GLY A 94 -4.73 -19.98 1.86
N VAL A 95 -5.11 -18.94 1.11
CA VAL A 95 -6.47 -18.37 1.07
C VAL A 95 -7.01 -18.37 -0.36
N ASP A 96 -8.34 -18.43 -0.49
CA ASP A 96 -9.04 -18.49 -1.77
C ASP A 96 -9.42 -17.08 -2.26
N ALA A 97 -9.71 -16.16 -1.34
CA ALA A 97 -10.02 -14.78 -1.67
C ALA A 97 -9.52 -13.78 -0.61
N LEU A 98 -9.23 -12.57 -1.08
CA LEU A 98 -8.95 -11.39 -0.29
C LEU A 98 -10.16 -10.47 -0.28
N ILE A 99 -10.55 -10.00 0.89
CA ILE A 99 -11.62 -9.01 1.07
C ILE A 99 -11.01 -7.77 1.73
N TYR A 100 -10.98 -6.68 0.99
CA TYR A 100 -10.61 -5.36 1.50
C TYR A 100 -11.86 -4.60 1.94
N VAL A 101 -11.85 -4.13 3.18
CA VAL A 101 -12.89 -3.25 3.73
C VAL A 101 -12.39 -1.82 3.66
N GLY A 102 -13.12 -0.97 2.96
CA GLY A 102 -12.81 0.44 2.81
C GLY A 102 -13.18 1.00 1.45
N ASP A 103 -13.07 2.31 1.34
CA ASP A 103 -13.25 3.02 0.08
C ASP A 103 -11.93 3.12 -0.70
N GLY A 104 -12.07 3.59 -1.94
CA GLY A 104 -10.97 3.75 -2.87
C GLY A 104 -10.32 2.43 -3.31
N ARG A 105 -9.37 2.55 -4.24
CA ARG A 105 -8.66 1.40 -4.81
C ARG A 105 -7.17 1.41 -4.53
N PHE A 106 -6.59 2.53 -4.10
CA PHE A 106 -5.14 2.66 -3.95
C PHE A 106 -4.51 1.62 -3.00
N HIS A 107 -5.08 1.46 -1.80
CA HIS A 107 -4.62 0.45 -0.83
C HIS A 107 -4.88 -0.97 -1.30
N LEU A 108 -6.05 -1.22 -1.88
CA LEU A 108 -6.41 -2.51 -2.46
C LEU A 108 -5.48 -2.90 -3.61
N GLU A 109 -5.14 -1.96 -4.49
CA GLU A 109 -4.19 -2.17 -5.57
C GLU A 109 -2.81 -2.55 -5.03
N SER A 110 -2.40 -2.02 -3.87
CA SER A 110 -1.15 -2.43 -3.23
C SER A 110 -1.09 -3.93 -2.97
N ILE A 111 -2.10 -4.45 -2.28
CA ILE A 111 -2.13 -5.87 -1.94
C ILE A 111 -2.45 -6.75 -3.15
N MET A 112 -3.23 -6.28 -4.13
CA MET A 112 -3.43 -6.98 -5.41
C MET A 112 -2.11 -7.13 -6.17
N ILE A 113 -1.27 -6.08 -6.21
CA ILE A 113 0.04 -6.14 -6.86
C ILE A 113 0.95 -7.17 -6.19
N SER A 114 0.94 -7.22 -4.84
CA SER A 114 1.70 -8.21 -4.05
C SER A 114 1.17 -9.65 -4.20
N ASN A 115 -0.11 -9.83 -4.54
CA ASN A 115 -0.80 -11.12 -4.60
C ASN A 115 -1.53 -11.31 -5.95
N PRO A 116 -0.81 -11.38 -7.09
CA PRO A 116 -1.37 -11.26 -8.44
C PRO A 116 -2.35 -12.37 -8.86
N LEU A 117 -2.38 -13.48 -8.13
CA LEU A 117 -3.21 -14.65 -8.43
C LEU A 117 -4.42 -14.77 -7.50
N LEU A 118 -4.47 -13.97 -6.43
CA LEU A 118 -5.52 -14.07 -5.43
C LEU A 118 -6.75 -13.29 -5.89
N ALA A 119 -7.94 -13.91 -5.79
CA ALA A 119 -9.17 -13.20 -6.09
C ALA A 119 -9.40 -12.09 -5.06
N ALA A 120 -9.52 -10.84 -5.52
CA ALA A 120 -9.67 -9.69 -4.66
C ALA A 120 -11.08 -9.12 -4.73
N TYR A 121 -11.62 -8.74 -3.58
CA TYR A 121 -12.92 -8.14 -3.42
C TYR A 121 -12.83 -6.89 -2.55
N ARG A 122 -13.69 -5.92 -2.83
CA ARG A 122 -13.84 -4.70 -2.05
C ARG A 122 -15.24 -4.62 -1.48
N TYR A 123 -15.31 -4.44 -0.17
CA TYR A 123 -16.50 -3.97 0.52
C TYR A 123 -16.35 -2.49 0.85
N ASP A 124 -17.17 -1.66 0.23
CA ASP A 124 -17.24 -0.23 0.49
C ASP A 124 -18.31 0.04 1.55
N PRO A 125 -17.92 0.41 2.79
CA PRO A 125 -18.87 0.51 3.90
C PRO A 125 -19.82 1.71 3.79
N TYR A 126 -19.52 2.70 2.94
CA TYR A 126 -20.35 3.90 2.81
C TYR A 126 -21.58 3.67 1.95
N ASN A 127 -21.41 2.95 0.83
CA ASN A 127 -22.49 2.63 -0.10
C ASN A 127 -22.94 1.16 -0.02
N LYS A 128 -22.33 0.37 0.88
CA LYS A 128 -22.62 -1.06 1.10
C LYS A 128 -22.41 -1.92 -0.15
N SER A 129 -21.49 -1.52 -1.02
CA SER A 129 -21.19 -2.24 -2.26
C SER A 129 -20.14 -3.32 -2.01
N PHE A 130 -20.43 -4.55 -2.44
CA PHE A 130 -19.48 -5.66 -2.46
C PHE A 130 -19.12 -6.01 -3.91
N THR A 131 -17.88 -5.79 -4.30
CA THR A 131 -17.44 -5.89 -5.71
C THR A 131 -16.19 -6.73 -5.85
N ARG A 132 -16.10 -7.48 -6.94
CA ARG A 132 -14.86 -8.15 -7.34
C ARG A 132 -13.97 -7.15 -8.07
N GLU A 133 -12.71 -7.12 -7.68
CA GLU A 133 -11.74 -6.11 -8.13
C GLU A 133 -10.62 -6.79 -8.93
N TYR A 134 -10.14 -6.07 -9.94
CA TYR A 134 -9.10 -6.56 -10.85
C TYR A 134 -8.00 -5.53 -11.00
N TYR A 135 -6.77 -6.03 -11.10
CA TYR A 135 -5.61 -5.22 -11.41
C TYR A 135 -4.94 -5.74 -12.69
N ASP A 136 -4.71 -4.85 -13.66
CA ASP A 136 -4.03 -5.24 -14.89
C ASP A 136 -2.51 -5.30 -14.68
N HIS A 137 -2.05 -6.45 -14.19
CA HIS A 137 -0.63 -6.70 -14.02
C HIS A 137 0.15 -6.73 -15.35
N LYS A 138 -0.51 -7.02 -16.48
CA LYS A 138 0.16 -7.03 -17.80
C LYS A 138 0.49 -5.60 -18.21
N VAL A 139 -0.48 -4.68 -18.08
CA VAL A 139 -0.29 -3.24 -18.34
C VAL A 139 0.74 -2.66 -17.39
N MET A 140 0.65 -2.94 -16.08
CA MET A 140 1.63 -2.46 -15.10
C MET A 140 3.05 -2.94 -15.43
N ARG A 141 3.26 -4.22 -15.73
CA ARG A 141 4.57 -4.75 -16.13
C ARG A 141 5.07 -4.17 -17.45
N LYS A 142 4.18 -3.92 -18.41
CA LYS A 142 4.50 -3.26 -19.68
C LYS A 142 5.03 -1.84 -19.44
N HIS A 143 4.37 -1.06 -18.58
CA HIS A 143 4.81 0.30 -18.23
C HIS A 143 6.14 0.28 -17.48
N ARG A 144 6.32 -0.62 -16.50
CA ARG A 144 7.60 -0.77 -15.79
C ARG A 144 8.74 -1.14 -16.75
N LYS A 145 8.50 -2.09 -17.66
CA LYS A 145 9.48 -2.46 -18.67
C LYS A 145 9.84 -1.29 -19.57
N LYS A 146 8.86 -0.53 -20.05
CA LYS A 146 9.09 0.68 -20.85
C LYS A 146 9.98 1.69 -20.11
N ALA A 147 9.70 1.96 -18.83
CA ALA A 147 10.51 2.86 -18.02
C ALA A 147 11.96 2.38 -17.87
N VAL A 148 12.17 1.08 -17.62
CA VAL A 148 13.51 0.47 -17.54
C VAL A 148 14.24 0.53 -18.88
N ASP A 149 13.55 0.25 -19.98
CA ASP A 149 14.13 0.28 -21.33
C ASP A 149 14.52 1.71 -21.73
N THR A 150 13.71 2.72 -21.37
CA THR A 150 14.08 4.13 -21.50
C THR A 150 15.32 4.48 -20.67
N ALA A 151 15.37 4.06 -19.40
CA ALA A 151 16.49 4.35 -18.50
C ALA A 151 17.80 3.66 -18.91
N ARG A 152 17.75 2.56 -19.68
CA ARG A 152 18.96 1.85 -20.13
C ARG A 152 19.90 2.73 -20.95
N ASN A 153 19.33 3.58 -21.81
CA ASN A 153 20.08 4.46 -22.71
C ASN A 153 20.32 5.86 -22.13
N ALA A 154 19.79 6.17 -20.95
CA ALA A 154 19.99 7.46 -20.29
C ALA A 154 21.43 7.63 -19.83
N VAL A 155 21.91 8.86 -19.86
CA VAL A 155 23.24 9.28 -19.39
C VAL A 155 23.12 10.07 -18.09
N ASN A 156 22.15 10.99 -18.04
CA ASN A 156 21.92 11.91 -16.93
C ASN A 156 20.69 11.50 -16.12
N PHE A 157 20.89 11.21 -14.83
CA PHE A 157 19.84 10.74 -13.93
C PHE A 157 19.47 11.80 -12.89
N GLY A 158 18.18 11.93 -12.58
CA GLY A 158 17.71 12.70 -11.44
C GLY A 158 17.30 11.76 -10.31
N ILE A 159 17.92 11.86 -9.13
CA ILE A 159 17.51 11.10 -7.95
C ILE A 159 16.65 12.01 -7.06
N ILE A 160 15.37 11.67 -6.91
CA ILE A 160 14.45 12.39 -6.02
C ILE A 160 14.52 11.73 -4.64
N LEU A 161 14.86 12.51 -3.61
CA LEU A 161 14.75 12.08 -2.21
C LEU A 161 13.61 12.85 -1.53
N GLY A 162 12.59 12.10 -1.08
CA GLY A 162 11.48 12.67 -0.31
C GLY A 162 11.94 13.20 1.05
N THR A 163 11.54 14.41 1.42
CA THR A 163 11.93 15.06 2.69
C THR A 163 10.82 15.12 3.74
N LEU A 164 9.61 14.69 3.41
CA LEU A 164 8.47 14.75 4.33
C LEU A 164 8.45 13.53 5.28
N GLY A 165 8.47 13.77 6.59
CA GLY A 165 8.33 12.70 7.60
C GLY A 165 9.42 11.61 7.48
N LYS A 166 9.01 10.33 7.50
CA LYS A 166 9.91 9.16 7.30
C LYS A 166 9.93 8.68 5.83
N GLN A 167 9.69 9.58 4.88
CA GLN A 167 9.77 9.23 3.46
C GLN A 167 11.22 9.23 2.99
N GLY A 168 11.50 8.39 1.99
CA GLY A 168 12.83 8.30 1.39
C GLY A 168 13.84 7.54 2.24
N SER A 169 14.99 7.26 1.65
CA SER A 169 16.08 6.52 2.30
C SER A 169 17.41 7.02 1.78
N SER A 170 18.17 7.70 2.66
CA SER A 170 19.53 8.15 2.33
C SER A 170 20.46 6.98 2.02
N THR A 171 20.25 5.82 2.64
CA THR A 171 20.96 4.58 2.33
C THR A 171 20.72 4.15 0.88
N VAL A 172 19.45 4.14 0.44
CA VAL A 172 19.11 3.80 -0.96
C VAL A 172 19.69 4.82 -1.93
N VAL A 173 19.63 6.12 -1.60
CA VAL A 173 20.25 7.17 -2.43
C VAL A 173 21.75 6.92 -2.59
N LYS A 174 22.49 6.68 -1.51
CA LYS A 174 23.94 6.39 -1.57
C LYS A 174 24.26 5.16 -2.43
N GLN A 175 23.44 4.11 -2.33
CA GLN A 175 23.57 2.93 -3.20
C GLN A 175 23.37 3.29 -4.67
N LEU A 176 22.32 4.06 -5.00
CA LEU A 176 22.06 4.50 -6.37
C LEU A 176 23.19 5.37 -6.92
N GLN A 177 23.72 6.30 -6.12
CA GLN A 177 24.89 7.11 -6.50
C GLN A 177 26.08 6.20 -6.89
N THR A 178 26.39 5.22 -6.05
CA THR A 178 27.50 4.28 -6.28
C THR A 178 27.31 3.49 -7.57
N GLU A 179 26.09 2.99 -7.83
CA GLU A 179 25.81 2.20 -9.05
C GLU A 179 25.80 3.05 -10.33
N LEU A 180 25.34 4.30 -10.25
CA LEU A 180 25.41 5.24 -11.38
C LEU A 180 26.86 5.61 -11.70
N GLU A 181 27.68 5.90 -10.69
CA GLU A 181 29.11 6.22 -10.85
C GLU A 181 29.88 5.06 -11.48
N LYS A 182 29.69 3.83 -10.98
CA LYS A 182 30.29 2.62 -11.56
C LYS A 182 29.90 2.42 -13.02
N SER A 183 28.69 2.84 -13.39
CA SER A 183 28.16 2.73 -14.75
C SER A 183 28.57 3.90 -15.66
N GLY A 184 29.40 4.84 -15.16
CA GLY A 184 29.81 6.04 -15.90
C GLY A 184 28.66 7.02 -16.18
N LYS A 185 27.59 6.97 -15.38
CA LYS A 185 26.39 7.82 -15.53
C LYS A 185 26.50 9.02 -14.61
N THR A 186 26.03 10.17 -15.06
CA THR A 186 25.96 11.40 -14.28
C THR A 186 24.62 11.48 -13.54
N TYR A 187 24.58 12.20 -12.43
CA TYR A 187 23.34 12.39 -11.70
C TYR A 187 23.28 13.71 -10.92
N ILE A 188 22.05 14.16 -10.67
CA ILE A 188 21.72 15.20 -9.69
C ILE A 188 20.83 14.60 -8.59
N ILE A 189 20.89 15.18 -7.39
CA ILE A 189 19.99 14.81 -6.29
C ILE A 189 19.05 15.98 -6.03
N LEU A 190 17.75 15.71 -6.12
CA LEU A 190 16.70 16.68 -5.86
C LEU A 190 15.94 16.32 -4.58
N LEU A 191 16.02 17.19 -3.58
CA LEU A 191 15.29 17.05 -2.31
C LEU A 191 13.92 17.70 -2.43
N LEU A 192 12.84 16.93 -2.30
CA LEU A 192 11.46 17.45 -2.42
C LEU A 192 10.58 16.97 -1.27
N SER A 193 9.80 17.89 -0.68
CA SER A 193 8.72 17.52 0.25
C SER A 193 7.52 16.92 -0.48
N GLU A 194 7.28 17.36 -1.70
CA GLU A 194 6.20 16.91 -2.57
C GLU A 194 6.68 16.90 -4.03
N ILE A 195 6.35 15.82 -4.74
CA ILE A 195 6.74 15.60 -6.14
C ILE A 195 5.65 16.17 -7.03
N ILE A 196 5.99 17.24 -7.75
CA ILE A 196 5.07 17.96 -8.64
C ILE A 196 5.68 17.98 -10.04
N PRO A 197 4.98 17.52 -11.10
CA PRO A 197 5.54 17.43 -12.44
C PRO A 197 6.16 18.75 -12.96
N SER A 198 5.53 19.89 -12.66
CA SER A 198 6.04 21.21 -13.06
C SER A 198 7.39 21.57 -12.43
N LYS A 199 7.74 21.04 -11.26
CA LYS A 199 9.06 21.22 -10.65
C LYS A 199 10.12 20.37 -11.34
N LEU A 200 9.75 19.16 -11.77
CA LEU A 200 10.66 18.26 -12.48
C LEU A 200 10.95 18.77 -13.89
N ALA A 201 9.94 19.35 -14.55
CA ALA A 201 10.06 19.93 -15.89
C ALA A 201 11.12 21.03 -16.01
N LEU A 202 11.48 21.69 -14.90
CA LEU A 202 12.56 22.69 -14.86
C LEU A 202 13.95 22.10 -15.15
N PHE A 203 14.08 20.76 -15.13
CA PHE A 203 15.33 20.04 -15.37
C PHE A 203 15.27 19.19 -16.65
N ASP A 204 14.28 19.38 -17.53
CA ASP A 204 14.11 18.55 -18.73
C ASP A 204 15.33 18.59 -19.67
N GLU A 205 16.09 19.69 -19.68
CA GLU A 205 17.34 19.80 -20.46
C GLU A 205 18.53 19.07 -19.82
N GLN A 206 18.46 18.73 -18.53
CA GLN A 206 19.57 18.21 -17.72
C GLN A 206 19.36 16.75 -17.28
N VAL A 207 18.12 16.27 -17.23
CA VAL A 207 17.77 14.95 -16.68
C VAL A 207 17.01 14.14 -17.71
N ASP A 208 17.57 12.99 -18.08
CA ASP A 208 16.95 12.07 -19.03
C ASP A 208 15.86 11.24 -18.35
N VAL A 209 16.12 10.80 -17.11
CA VAL A 209 15.23 9.92 -16.34
C VAL A 209 15.30 10.19 -14.83
N TRP A 210 14.16 9.99 -14.17
CA TRP A 210 14.03 10.17 -12.73
C TRP A 210 13.98 8.83 -11.98
N ILE A 211 14.69 8.75 -10.87
CA ILE A 211 14.57 7.69 -9.86
C ILE A 211 13.95 8.30 -8.60
N GLN A 212 12.78 7.81 -8.21
CA GLN A 212 12.07 8.28 -7.04
C GLN A 212 12.40 7.43 -5.79
N VAL A 213 13.02 8.05 -4.80
CA VAL A 213 13.28 7.48 -3.47
C VAL A 213 12.43 8.21 -2.43
N SER A 214 11.12 7.89 -2.42
CA SER A 214 10.12 8.46 -1.51
C SER A 214 8.94 7.49 -1.30
N LEU A 215 7.72 7.99 -1.03
CA LEU A 215 6.49 7.18 -1.03
C LEU A 215 6.29 6.52 -2.38
N THR A 216 6.36 5.20 -2.40
CA THR A 216 6.09 4.38 -3.57
C THR A 216 5.37 3.13 -3.11
N PHE A 217 4.71 2.46 -4.04
CA PHE A 217 4.37 1.07 -3.79
C PHE A 217 5.66 0.22 -3.76
N ARG A 218 5.84 -0.65 -2.75
CA ARG A 218 7.01 -1.54 -2.66
C ARG A 218 6.74 -2.88 -3.35
N PHE A 219 7.11 -3.02 -4.62
CA PHE A 219 7.13 -4.32 -5.31
C PHE A 219 8.21 -4.42 -6.38
#